data_AF-A0A832GSB6-F1
#
_entry.id   AF-A0A832GSB6-F1
#
_cell.length_a   1.000
_cell.length_b   1.000
_cell.length_c   1.000
_cell.angle_alpha   90.00
_cell.angle_beta   90.00
_cell.angle_gamma   90.00
#
_symmetry.space_group_name_H-M   'P 1'
#
loop_
_entity.id
_entity.type
_entity.pdbx_description
1 polymer ?
#
loop_
_entity_poly.entity_id
_entity_poly.type
_entity_poly.pdbx_seq_one_letter_code
_entity_poly.pdbx_strand_id
1 'polypeptide(L)'
;HTLINYIQNLRKLKPDVIVVMHNINDLLINADFSRFSNGNFREDYGHFLGPEALMIKYGSLGEFIFNNLKLLWYRPEPVDIKTDKFPGLVSFRNNLKTLTELARNSDTKIIFMTQPNIYKQKMTSEELQFLNMLNREAIGDGIRWTYETAFAGIKKYNDTIRELSTELDVHLIDLEKVVPKSLEYFYDDVHYTDKTYDLISSYLSDELLRVIRQM
;
A
#
# COMPACT_ATOMS: atom_id res chain seq x y z
N HIS A 1 8.86 -4.02 4.06
CA HIS A 1 9.05 -3.50 5.44
C HIS A 1 8.68 -4.47 6.56
N THR A 2 7.49 -5.11 6.55
CA THR A 2 7.00 -5.95 7.67
C THR A 2 7.90 -7.14 8.02
N LEU A 3 8.45 -7.84 7.03
CA LEU A 3 9.38 -8.96 7.24
C LEU A 3 10.61 -8.54 8.06
N ILE A 4 11.24 -7.42 7.69
CA ILE A 4 12.40 -6.88 8.41
C ILE A 4 12.00 -6.49 9.83
N ASN A 5 10.87 -5.81 10.00
CA ASN A 5 10.39 -5.41 11.33
C ASN A 5 10.11 -6.62 12.22
N TYR A 6 9.54 -7.70 11.67
CA TYR A 6 9.34 -8.94 12.40
C TYR A 6 10.66 -9.52 12.89
N ILE A 7 11.63 -9.70 11.99
CA ILE A 7 12.93 -10.29 12.31
C ILE A 7 13.68 -9.47 13.36
N GLN A 8 13.72 -8.14 13.20
CA GLN A 8 14.55 -7.26 14.04
C GLN A 8 13.89 -6.91 15.37
N ASN A 9 12.57 -6.70 15.37
CA ASN A 9 11.89 -6.04 16.50
C ASN A 9 10.82 -6.91 17.17
N LEU A 10 10.00 -7.62 16.39
CA LEU A 10 8.82 -8.29 16.96
C LEU A 10 9.09 -9.73 17.40
N ARG A 11 9.95 -10.47 16.69
CA ARG A 11 10.20 -11.89 16.97
C ARG A 11 10.68 -12.15 18.40
N LYS A 12 11.53 -11.26 18.93
CA LYS A 12 12.05 -11.35 20.30
C LYS A 12 10.97 -11.18 21.39
N LEU A 13 9.85 -10.55 21.05
CA LEU A 13 8.72 -10.36 21.97
C LEU A 13 7.90 -11.64 22.13
N LYS A 14 8.13 -12.66 21.29
CA LYS A 14 7.39 -13.92 21.25
C LYS A 14 5.86 -13.72 21.25
N PRO A 15 5.32 -12.94 20.29
CA PRO A 15 3.88 -12.72 20.24
C PRO A 15 3.17 -14.03 19.90
N ASP A 16 2.01 -14.27 20.53
CA ASP A 16 1.13 -15.39 20.18
C ASP A 16 0.52 -15.21 18.79
N VAL A 17 0.18 -13.97 18.45
CA VAL A 17 -0.50 -13.58 17.20
C VAL A 17 0.10 -12.29 16.64
N ILE A 18 0.28 -12.25 15.32
CA ILE A 18 0.55 -11.02 14.56
C ILE A 18 -0.51 -10.86 13.48
N VAL A 19 -1.16 -9.71 13.48
CA VAL A 19 -2.08 -9.29 12.40
C VAL A 19 -1.30 -8.46 11.39
N VAL A 20 -1.40 -8.82 10.11
CA VAL A 20 -0.65 -8.18 9.02
C VAL A 20 -1.62 -7.52 8.03
N MET A 21 -1.58 -6.19 7.96
CA MET A 21 -2.28 -5.38 6.95
C MET A 21 -1.32 -4.36 6.34
N HIS A 22 -1.00 -4.54 5.08
CA HIS A 22 -0.40 -3.50 4.23
C HIS A 22 -0.43 -3.98 2.77
N ASN A 23 -0.53 -3.02 1.85
CA ASN A 23 -0.23 -3.23 0.43
C ASN A 23 -0.09 -1.92 -0.36
N ILE A 24 -0.71 -0.83 0.09
CA ILE A 24 -0.77 0.42 -0.68
C ILE A 24 0.62 1.00 -0.95
N ASN A 25 1.51 0.96 0.03
CA ASN A 25 2.89 1.40 -0.13
C ASN A 25 3.66 0.44 -1.05
N ASP A 26 3.45 -0.87 -0.92
CA ASP A 26 4.05 -1.88 -1.81
C ASP A 26 3.53 -1.76 -3.25
N LEU A 27 2.33 -1.22 -3.46
CA LEU A 27 1.82 -0.83 -4.78
C LEU A 27 2.54 0.44 -5.26
N LEU A 28 2.55 1.51 -4.46
CA LEU A 28 3.13 2.81 -4.81
C LEU A 28 4.57 2.75 -5.31
N ILE A 29 5.41 1.91 -4.72
CA ILE A 29 6.81 1.74 -5.15
C ILE A 29 6.95 1.25 -6.59
N ASN A 30 5.89 0.70 -7.22
CA ASN A 30 5.92 0.32 -8.63
C ASN A 30 5.89 1.55 -9.55
N ALA A 31 5.47 2.73 -9.06
CA ALA A 31 5.64 3.99 -9.76
C ALA A 31 7.09 4.46 -9.60
N ASP A 32 8.00 3.82 -10.33
CA ASP A 32 9.44 4.14 -10.35
C ASP A 32 9.75 5.52 -10.94
N PHE A 33 8.81 6.09 -11.69
CA PHE A 33 8.79 7.49 -12.13
C PHE A 33 8.27 8.47 -11.05
N SER A 34 7.75 7.99 -9.91
CA SER A 34 7.16 8.87 -8.90
C SER A 34 8.16 9.89 -8.35
N ARG A 35 7.63 10.95 -7.74
CA ARG A 35 8.43 11.95 -7.00
C ARG A 35 9.25 11.36 -5.84
N PHE A 36 8.93 10.15 -5.40
CA PHE A 36 9.60 9.44 -4.30
C PHE A 36 10.58 8.37 -4.77
N SER A 37 10.62 8.12 -6.07
CA SER A 37 11.47 7.11 -6.69
C SER A 37 12.61 7.76 -7.46
N ASN A 38 13.78 7.13 -7.47
CA ASN A 38 14.94 7.51 -8.26
C ASN A 38 15.48 6.30 -9.02
N GLY A 39 15.23 6.27 -10.32
CA GLY A 39 15.59 5.17 -11.21
C GLY A 39 14.55 4.05 -11.24
N ASN A 40 14.85 3.01 -12.01
CA ASN A 40 13.94 1.87 -12.25
C ASN A 40 13.63 1.10 -10.95
N PHE A 41 12.49 0.42 -10.94
CA PHE A 41 12.09 -0.46 -9.84
C PHE A 41 13.20 -1.43 -9.41
N ARG A 42 13.40 -1.56 -8.09
CA ARG A 42 14.27 -2.53 -7.44
C ARG A 42 13.54 -3.26 -6.31
N GLU A 43 13.74 -4.57 -6.23
CA GLU A 43 13.11 -5.42 -5.21
C GLU A 43 13.57 -5.11 -3.78
N ASP A 44 14.77 -4.53 -3.64
CA ASP A 44 15.35 -4.10 -2.37
C ASP A 44 14.85 -2.74 -1.89
N TYR A 45 13.87 -2.15 -2.59
CA TYR A 45 13.34 -0.80 -2.36
C TYR A 45 14.39 0.31 -2.52
N GLY A 46 15.58 0.02 -3.03
CA GLY A 46 16.67 0.99 -3.15
C GLY A 46 16.40 2.12 -4.15
N HIS A 47 15.38 1.99 -4.99
CA HIS A 47 14.89 3.07 -5.86
C HIS A 47 13.91 4.00 -5.14
N PHE A 48 13.26 3.55 -4.06
CA PHE A 48 12.28 4.36 -3.33
C PHE A 48 12.98 5.10 -2.18
N LEU A 49 13.28 6.37 -2.42
CA LEU A 49 14.03 7.22 -1.48
C LEU A 49 13.12 8.15 -0.68
N GLY A 50 11.81 8.05 -0.83
CA GLY A 50 10.87 8.91 -0.11
C GLY A 50 11.05 10.40 -0.49
N PRO A 51 10.71 11.34 0.41
CA PRO A 51 10.91 12.77 0.19
C PRO A 51 12.36 13.15 -0.17
N GLU A 52 13.34 12.37 0.27
CA GLU A 52 14.77 12.57 0.00
C GLU A 52 15.11 12.39 -1.49
N ALA A 53 14.28 11.66 -2.25
CA ALA A 53 14.41 11.53 -3.71
C ALA A 53 14.47 12.90 -4.39
N LEU A 54 13.73 13.88 -3.88
CA LEU A 54 13.70 15.24 -4.42
C LEU A 54 15.09 15.89 -4.33
N MET A 55 15.77 15.75 -3.19
CA MET A 55 17.09 16.35 -3.00
C MET A 55 18.13 15.76 -3.95
N ILE A 56 18.01 14.46 -4.27
CA ILE A 56 18.92 13.77 -5.18
C ILE A 56 18.61 14.11 -6.64
N LYS A 57 17.33 14.16 -7.03
CA LYS A 57 16.91 14.49 -8.41
C LYS A 57 17.31 15.90 -8.83
N TYR A 58 17.23 16.86 -7.92
CA TYR A 58 17.50 18.26 -8.28
C TYR A 58 18.98 18.64 -8.24
N GLY A 59 19.89 17.77 -7.77
CA GLY A 59 21.35 17.97 -7.82
C GLY A 59 21.90 19.05 -6.89
N SER A 60 21.26 20.22 -6.84
CA SER A 60 21.63 21.36 -6.00
C SER A 60 20.39 22.06 -5.41
N LEU A 61 20.59 22.77 -4.29
CA LEU A 61 19.54 23.60 -3.68
C LEU A 61 19.07 24.72 -4.62
N GLY A 62 19.97 25.24 -5.46
CA GLY A 62 19.65 26.27 -6.46
C GLY A 62 18.70 25.75 -7.54
N GLU A 63 18.99 24.57 -8.10
CA GLU A 63 18.11 23.91 -9.07
C GLU A 63 16.77 23.51 -8.45
N PHE A 64 16.77 23.06 -7.19
CA PHE A 64 15.54 22.83 -6.44
C PHE A 64 14.69 24.11 -6.38
N ILE A 65 15.25 25.24 -5.94
CA ILE A 65 14.52 26.51 -5.83
C ILE A 65 14.03 26.97 -7.20
N PHE A 66 14.89 26.97 -8.22
CA PHE A 66 14.53 27.40 -9.57
C PHE A 66 13.39 26.55 -10.16
N ASN A 67 13.48 25.22 -10.03
CA ASN A 67 12.43 24.34 -10.53
C ASN A 67 11.12 24.50 -9.75
N ASN A 68 11.16 24.68 -8.43
CA ASN A 68 9.97 24.97 -7.65
C ASN A 68 9.33 26.31 -8.05
N LEU A 69 10.13 27.37 -8.28
CA LEU A 69 9.63 28.66 -8.78
C LEU A 69 9.03 28.53 -10.19
N LYS A 70 9.64 27.73 -11.07
CA LYS A 70 9.09 27.44 -12.40
C LYS A 70 7.74 26.73 -12.32
N LEU A 71 7.57 25.81 -11.37
CA LEU A 71 6.30 25.12 -11.13
C LEU A 71 5.20 26.04 -10.59
N LEU A 72 5.54 27.17 -9.94
CA LEU A 72 4.55 28.21 -9.60
C LEU A 72 4.01 28.93 -10.84
N TRP A 73 4.82 29.04 -11.89
CA TRP A 73 4.44 29.69 -13.15
C TRP A 73 3.61 28.78 -14.04
N TYR A 74 4.09 27.56 -14.27
CA TYR A 74 3.40 26.58 -15.10
C TYR A 74 3.73 25.16 -14.66
N ARG A 75 2.69 24.40 -14.33
CA ARG A 75 2.78 22.97 -14.07
C ARG A 75 2.17 22.24 -15.26
N PRO A 76 2.97 21.54 -16.08
CA PRO A 76 2.40 20.75 -17.17
C PRO A 76 1.47 19.69 -16.61
N GLU A 77 0.36 19.45 -17.30
CA GLU A 77 -0.52 18.32 -17.01
C GLU A 77 0.27 17.02 -17.21
N PRO A 78 0.29 16.11 -16.21
CA PRO A 78 0.96 14.83 -16.36
C PRO A 78 0.35 13.99 -17.49
N VAL A 79 1.18 13.23 -18.18
CA VAL A 79 0.75 12.23 -19.16
C VAL A 79 0.29 10.98 -18.42
N ASP A 80 -0.92 10.55 -18.73
CA ASP A 80 -1.52 9.33 -18.20
C ASP A 80 -0.87 8.08 -18.83
N ILE A 81 -0.35 7.20 -17.99
CA ILE A 81 0.15 5.89 -18.41
C ILE A 81 -0.72 4.76 -17.87
N LYS A 82 -0.99 3.79 -18.76
CA LYS A 82 -1.72 2.57 -18.45
C LYS A 82 -0.77 1.39 -18.43
N THR A 83 -0.78 0.61 -17.34
CA THR A 83 0.01 -0.61 -17.23
C THR A 83 -0.71 -1.64 -16.36
N ASP A 84 -0.40 -2.92 -16.59
CA ASP A 84 -0.81 -4.02 -15.72
C ASP A 84 0.38 -4.69 -15.00
N LYS A 85 1.59 -4.13 -15.20
CA LYS A 85 2.84 -4.64 -14.65
C LYS A 85 3.12 -4.01 -13.29
N PHE A 86 3.20 -4.86 -12.27
CA PHE A 86 3.52 -4.50 -10.90
C PHE A 86 4.68 -5.39 -10.42
N PRO A 87 5.94 -5.10 -10.80
CA PRO A 87 7.07 -5.96 -10.46
C PRO A 87 7.22 -6.21 -8.95
N GLY A 88 6.84 -5.25 -8.10
CA GLY A 88 6.86 -5.39 -6.65
C GLY A 88 5.88 -6.41 -6.08
N LEU A 89 4.91 -6.89 -6.87
CA LEU A 89 3.95 -7.90 -6.43
C LEU A 89 4.63 -9.24 -6.13
N VAL A 90 5.69 -9.58 -6.87
CA VAL A 90 6.48 -10.81 -6.66
C VAL A 90 7.20 -10.74 -5.31
N SER A 91 7.92 -9.65 -5.07
CA SER A 91 8.63 -9.43 -3.80
C SER A 91 7.65 -9.34 -2.62
N PHE A 92 6.51 -8.68 -2.79
CA PHE A 92 5.44 -8.62 -1.78
C PHE A 92 4.96 -10.02 -1.39
N ARG A 93 4.63 -10.86 -2.38
CA ARG A 93 4.21 -12.26 -2.15
C ARG A 93 5.29 -13.05 -1.41
N ASN A 94 6.53 -12.98 -1.86
CA ASN A 94 7.66 -13.70 -1.26
C ASN A 94 7.91 -13.24 0.19
N ASN A 95 7.79 -11.94 0.45
CA ASN A 95 7.96 -11.36 1.79
C ASN A 95 6.88 -11.86 2.77
N LEU A 96 5.62 -11.93 2.33
CA LEU A 96 4.52 -12.46 3.16
C LEU A 96 4.69 -13.96 3.43
N LYS A 97 5.09 -14.75 2.43
CA LYS A 97 5.42 -16.18 2.61
C LYS A 97 6.53 -16.37 3.65
N THR A 98 7.64 -15.67 3.46
CA THR A 98 8.80 -15.74 4.36
C THR A 98 8.42 -15.31 5.78
N LEU A 99 7.61 -14.24 5.93
CA LEU A 99 7.12 -13.79 7.23
C LEU A 99 6.33 -14.89 7.93
N THR A 100 5.39 -15.53 7.23
CA THR A 100 4.56 -16.61 7.79
C THR A 100 5.39 -17.82 8.20
N GLU A 101 6.35 -18.24 7.39
CA GLU A 101 7.23 -19.37 7.71
C GLU A 101 8.10 -19.08 8.93
N LEU A 102 8.70 -17.89 9.02
CA LEU A 102 9.50 -17.49 10.18
C LEU A 102 8.68 -17.35 11.45
N ALA A 103 7.45 -16.85 11.34
CA ALA A 103 6.50 -16.76 12.45
C ALA A 103 6.11 -18.13 12.99
N ARG A 104 5.79 -19.08 12.09
CA ARG A 104 5.49 -20.48 12.45
C ARG A 104 6.65 -21.14 13.18
N ASN A 105 7.89 -20.93 12.72
CA ASN A 105 9.09 -21.44 13.37
C ASN A 105 9.35 -20.84 14.76
N SER A 106 8.57 -19.83 15.16
CA SER A 106 8.66 -19.17 16.46
C SER A 106 7.36 -19.29 17.27
N ASP A 107 6.49 -20.24 16.90
CA ASP A 107 5.16 -20.48 17.49
C ASP A 107 4.23 -19.24 17.47
N THR A 108 4.50 -18.29 16.59
CA THR A 108 3.66 -17.11 16.36
C THR A 108 2.66 -17.38 15.23
N LYS A 109 1.37 -17.17 15.49
CA LYS A 109 0.34 -17.26 14.44
C LYS A 109 0.26 -15.95 13.66
N ILE A 110 0.19 -16.07 12.33
CA ILE A 110 -0.11 -14.93 11.45
C ILE A 110 -1.61 -14.92 11.17
N ILE A 111 -2.18 -13.71 11.14
CA ILE A 111 -3.50 -13.43 10.57
C ILE A 111 -3.30 -12.41 9.46
N PHE A 112 -3.75 -12.74 8.25
CA PHE A 112 -3.75 -11.80 7.15
C PHE A 112 -4.98 -10.92 7.15
N MET A 113 -4.80 -9.68 6.72
CA MET A 113 -5.86 -8.71 6.60
C MET A 113 -5.69 -7.92 5.30
N THR A 114 -6.72 -7.91 4.46
CA THR A 114 -6.74 -7.08 3.24
C THR A 114 -6.82 -5.60 3.60
N GLN A 115 -6.31 -4.71 2.75
CA GLN A 115 -6.38 -3.26 2.93
C GLN A 115 -7.68 -2.69 2.34
N PRO A 116 -8.60 -2.15 3.17
CA PRO A 116 -9.67 -1.30 2.71
C PRO A 116 -9.17 -0.13 1.89
N ASN A 117 -9.91 0.16 0.83
CA ASN A 117 -9.65 1.27 -0.09
C ASN A 117 -10.95 1.71 -0.78
N ILE A 118 -11.00 2.95 -1.24
CA ILE A 118 -12.19 3.53 -1.88
C ILE A 118 -12.41 3.06 -3.34
N TYR A 119 -11.42 2.42 -3.97
CA TYR A 119 -11.49 2.08 -5.39
C TYR A 119 -12.63 1.11 -5.73
N LYS A 120 -13.46 1.48 -6.71
CA LYS A 120 -14.59 0.69 -7.24
C LYS A 120 -14.83 0.98 -8.72
N GLN A 121 -15.45 0.03 -9.44
CA GLN A 121 -15.65 0.09 -10.90
C GLN A 121 -16.18 1.43 -11.44
N LYS A 122 -17.02 2.13 -10.67
CA LYS A 122 -17.55 3.45 -11.01
C LYS A 122 -17.31 4.39 -9.84
N MET A 123 -16.38 5.32 -10.04
CA MET A 123 -16.09 6.42 -9.12
C MET A 123 -16.88 7.65 -9.56
N THR A 124 -17.31 8.47 -8.60
CA THR A 124 -17.79 9.82 -8.91
C THR A 124 -16.63 10.75 -9.26
N SER A 125 -16.91 11.86 -9.93
CA SER A 125 -15.89 12.88 -10.20
C SER A 125 -15.28 13.45 -8.92
N GLU A 126 -16.06 13.54 -7.84
CA GLU A 126 -15.59 13.96 -6.53
C GLU A 126 -14.60 12.92 -5.96
N GLU A 127 -14.98 11.64 -5.91
CA GLU A 127 -14.12 10.58 -5.40
C GLU A 127 -12.78 10.50 -6.14
N LEU A 128 -12.77 10.70 -7.45
CA LEU A 128 -11.55 10.75 -8.26
C LEU A 128 -10.61 11.89 -7.86
N GLN A 129 -11.14 13.03 -7.41
CA GLN A 129 -10.32 14.18 -7.00
C GLN A 129 -9.62 13.92 -5.66
N PHE A 130 -10.22 13.11 -4.78
CA PHE A 130 -9.67 12.78 -3.47
C PHE A 130 -8.64 11.64 -3.48
N LEU A 131 -8.34 11.02 -4.62
CA LEU A 131 -7.31 9.99 -4.72
C LEU A 131 -5.90 10.60 -4.60
N ASN A 132 -5.45 10.88 -3.39
CA ASN A 132 -4.14 11.44 -3.07
C ASN A 132 -2.97 10.61 -3.62
N MET A 133 -3.05 9.27 -3.52
CA MET A 133 -2.07 8.36 -4.07
C MET A 133 -1.91 8.62 -5.58
N LEU A 134 -3.01 8.62 -6.31
CA LEU A 134 -3.03 8.80 -7.76
C LEU A 134 -2.64 10.22 -8.18
N ASN A 135 -3.18 11.22 -7.47
CA ASN A 135 -3.13 12.62 -7.86
C ASN A 135 -1.90 13.36 -7.32
N ARG A 136 -1.11 12.73 -6.43
CA ARG A 136 0.09 13.37 -5.85
C ARG A 136 1.28 12.44 -5.75
N GLU A 137 1.09 11.20 -5.33
CA GLU A 137 2.20 10.30 -4.96
C GLU A 137 2.72 9.52 -6.16
N ALA A 138 1.85 8.89 -6.94
CA ALA A 138 2.15 8.20 -8.18
C ALA A 138 2.28 9.17 -9.37
N ILE A 139 2.90 10.33 -9.12
CA ILE A 139 3.22 11.36 -10.13
C ILE A 139 4.70 11.71 -10.02
N GLY A 140 5.36 11.75 -11.16
CA GLY A 140 6.72 12.30 -11.28
C GLY A 140 7.19 12.29 -12.73
N ASP A 141 8.15 13.16 -13.01
CA ASP A 141 8.76 13.31 -14.34
C ASP A 141 7.73 13.56 -15.47
N GLY A 142 6.63 14.24 -15.14
CA GLY A 142 5.54 14.57 -16.07
C GLY A 142 4.61 13.39 -16.39
N ILE A 143 4.69 12.30 -15.64
CA ILE A 143 3.91 11.07 -15.86
C ILE A 143 3.08 10.76 -14.61
N ARG A 144 1.89 10.19 -14.81
CA ARG A 144 1.07 9.61 -13.73
C ARG A 144 0.39 8.31 -14.16
N TRP A 145 0.04 7.47 -13.20
CA TRP A 145 -0.84 6.34 -13.49
C TRP A 145 -2.25 6.78 -13.84
N THR A 146 -2.92 5.99 -14.70
CA THR A 146 -4.37 6.10 -14.84
C THR A 146 -5.09 5.51 -13.62
N TYR A 147 -6.33 5.92 -13.42
CA TYR A 147 -7.22 5.32 -12.41
C TYR A 147 -7.31 3.79 -12.56
N GLU A 148 -7.43 3.28 -13.80
CA GLU A 148 -7.54 1.83 -14.06
C GLU A 148 -6.28 1.08 -13.63
N THR A 149 -5.11 1.71 -13.78
CA THR A 149 -3.83 1.14 -13.33
C THR A 149 -3.81 1.01 -11.82
N ALA A 150 -4.13 2.10 -11.10
CA ALA A 150 -4.18 2.08 -9.63
C ALA A 150 -5.23 1.10 -9.10
N PHE A 151 -6.43 1.07 -9.71
CA PHE A 151 -7.50 0.14 -9.34
C PHE A 151 -7.11 -1.33 -9.58
N ALA A 152 -6.52 -1.64 -10.74
CA ALA A 152 -6.04 -2.98 -11.04
C ALA A 152 -4.92 -3.40 -10.08
N GLY A 153 -4.01 -2.48 -9.74
CA GLY A 153 -2.92 -2.68 -8.79
C GLY A 153 -3.45 -3.07 -7.41
N ILE A 154 -4.25 -2.20 -6.78
CA ILE A 154 -4.72 -2.45 -5.42
C ILE A 154 -5.54 -3.75 -5.31
N LYS A 155 -6.30 -4.07 -6.37
CA LYS A 155 -7.01 -5.34 -6.48
C LYS A 155 -6.04 -6.54 -6.51
N LYS A 156 -5.02 -6.52 -7.37
CA LYS A 156 -4.02 -7.61 -7.46
C LYS A 156 -3.31 -7.86 -6.12
N TYR A 157 -2.98 -6.80 -5.39
CA TYR A 157 -2.34 -6.94 -4.07
C TYR A 157 -3.27 -7.54 -3.03
N ASN A 158 -4.53 -7.06 -2.93
CA ASN A 158 -5.50 -7.68 -2.02
C ASN A 158 -5.81 -9.14 -2.41
N ASP A 159 -5.92 -9.44 -3.70
CA ASP A 159 -6.13 -10.81 -4.18
C ASP A 159 -4.93 -11.71 -3.84
N THR A 160 -3.70 -11.20 -3.94
CA THR A 160 -2.50 -11.94 -3.51
C THR A 160 -2.55 -12.31 -2.02
N ILE A 161 -3.07 -11.43 -1.16
CA ILE A 161 -3.27 -11.72 0.27
C ILE A 161 -4.27 -12.88 0.44
N ARG A 162 -5.40 -12.85 -0.29
CA ARG A 162 -6.44 -13.90 -0.25
C ARG A 162 -5.94 -15.24 -0.78
N GLU A 163 -5.16 -15.22 -1.84
CA GLU A 163 -4.53 -16.42 -2.38
C GLU A 163 -3.55 -17.02 -1.37
N LEU A 164 -2.69 -16.20 -0.78
CA LEU A 164 -1.71 -16.65 0.21
C LEU A 164 -2.38 -17.16 1.49
N SER A 165 -3.50 -16.58 1.92
CA SER A 165 -4.23 -17.08 3.08
C SER A 165 -4.70 -18.53 2.85
N THR A 166 -5.15 -18.84 1.63
CA THR A 166 -5.55 -20.19 1.23
C THR A 166 -4.34 -21.11 1.04
N GLU A 167 -3.32 -20.66 0.30
CA GLU A 167 -2.12 -21.44 0.01
C GLU A 167 -1.39 -21.86 1.29
N LEU A 168 -1.26 -20.93 2.23
CA LEU A 168 -0.47 -21.16 3.44
C LEU A 168 -1.32 -21.72 4.58
N ASP A 169 -2.64 -21.82 4.47
CA ASP A 169 -3.55 -22.10 5.60
C ASP A 169 -3.36 -21.08 6.73
N VAL A 170 -3.61 -19.82 6.41
CA VAL A 170 -3.53 -18.66 7.32
C VAL A 170 -4.91 -18.01 7.38
N HIS A 171 -5.36 -17.67 8.58
CA HIS A 171 -6.64 -17.01 8.75
C HIS A 171 -6.66 -15.64 8.03
N LEU A 172 -7.77 -15.32 7.38
CA LEU A 172 -7.96 -14.09 6.63
C LEU A 172 -9.11 -13.28 7.21
N ILE A 173 -8.83 -12.02 7.54
CA ILE A 173 -9.83 -10.99 7.78
C ILE A 173 -9.94 -10.12 6.52
N ASP A 174 -10.98 -10.34 5.73
CA ASP A 174 -11.19 -9.64 4.44
C ASP A 174 -11.86 -8.27 4.61
N LEU A 175 -11.20 -7.36 5.34
CA LEU A 175 -11.71 -6.01 5.62
C LEU A 175 -12.07 -5.20 4.37
N GLU A 176 -11.43 -5.46 3.23
CA GLU A 176 -11.71 -4.70 2.00
C GLU A 176 -13.13 -4.92 1.49
N LYS A 177 -13.74 -6.07 1.80
CA LYS A 177 -15.16 -6.34 1.51
C LYS A 177 -16.12 -5.77 2.56
N VAL A 178 -15.62 -5.45 3.75
CA VAL A 178 -16.44 -4.99 4.89
C VAL A 178 -16.65 -3.48 4.82
N VAL A 179 -15.60 -2.72 4.52
CA VAL A 179 -15.65 -1.26 4.54
C VAL A 179 -16.31 -0.72 3.27
N PRO A 180 -17.40 0.06 3.36
CA PRO A 180 -18.02 0.65 2.18
C PRO A 180 -17.11 1.63 1.47
N LYS A 181 -17.08 1.56 0.14
CA LYS A 181 -16.15 2.29 -0.72
C LYS A 181 -16.68 3.68 -1.07
N SER A 182 -16.72 4.61 -0.12
CA SER A 182 -17.15 6.00 -0.34
C SER A 182 -16.40 6.99 0.55
N LEU A 183 -16.49 8.28 0.21
CA LEU A 183 -15.87 9.38 0.99
C LEU A 183 -16.45 9.54 2.40
N GLU A 184 -17.55 8.87 2.72
CA GLU A 184 -18.05 8.80 4.09
C GLU A 184 -17.10 7.97 4.99
N TYR A 185 -16.42 6.99 4.40
CA TYR A 185 -15.54 6.04 5.08
C TYR A 185 -14.06 6.33 4.85
N PHE A 186 -13.73 7.11 3.82
CA PHE A 186 -12.35 7.43 3.47
C PHE A 186 -12.14 8.92 3.23
N TYR A 187 -11.02 9.46 3.72
CA TYR A 187 -10.55 10.79 3.34
C TYR A 187 -9.92 10.81 1.95
N ASP A 188 -9.29 9.70 1.54
CA ASP A 188 -8.63 9.53 0.25
C ASP A 188 -8.65 8.06 -0.21
N ASP A 189 -7.64 7.59 -0.93
CA ASP A 189 -7.49 6.21 -1.38
C ASP A 189 -7.67 5.16 -0.27
N VAL A 190 -7.11 5.42 0.92
CA VAL A 190 -6.91 4.42 1.97
C VAL A 190 -6.97 4.96 3.39
N HIS A 191 -6.94 6.28 3.62
CA HIS A 191 -7.03 6.85 4.97
C HIS A 191 -8.48 6.93 5.43
N TYR A 192 -8.72 6.43 6.64
CA TYR A 192 -10.05 6.20 7.19
C TYR A 192 -10.60 7.43 7.92
N THR A 193 -11.92 7.62 7.81
CA THR A 193 -12.68 8.50 8.71
C THR A 193 -12.94 7.80 10.05
N ASP A 194 -13.38 8.56 11.05
CA ASP A 194 -13.80 8.01 12.36
C ASP A 194 -14.85 6.90 12.21
N LYS A 195 -15.81 7.09 11.28
CA LYS A 195 -16.86 6.10 10.98
C LYS A 195 -16.29 4.74 10.58
N THR A 196 -15.19 4.74 9.83
CA THR A 196 -14.51 3.51 9.42
C THR A 196 -13.76 2.88 10.58
N TYR A 197 -13.13 3.67 11.46
CA TYR A 197 -12.51 3.13 12.66
C TYR A 197 -13.54 2.48 13.60
N ASP A 198 -14.72 3.08 13.77
CA ASP A 198 -15.81 2.49 14.56
C ASP A 198 -16.29 1.15 13.98
N LEU A 199 -16.45 1.09 12.66
CA LEU A 199 -16.84 -0.13 11.93
C LEU A 199 -15.77 -1.23 12.05
N ILE A 200 -14.52 -0.90 11.72
CA ILE A 200 -13.42 -1.86 11.66
C ILE A 200 -13.09 -2.36 13.07
N SER A 201 -13.06 -1.50 14.09
CA SER A 201 -12.70 -1.91 15.45
C SER A 201 -13.66 -2.97 16.02
N SER A 202 -14.96 -2.76 15.83
CA SER A 202 -16.00 -3.71 16.25
C SER A 202 -15.87 -5.04 15.49
N TYR A 203 -15.76 -4.97 14.15
CA TYR A 203 -15.63 -6.15 13.31
C TYR A 203 -14.36 -6.96 13.60
N LEU A 204 -13.22 -6.28 13.77
CA LEU A 204 -11.94 -6.91 14.09
C LEU A 204 -11.95 -7.58 15.45
N SER A 205 -12.55 -6.93 16.46
CA SER A 205 -12.65 -7.52 17.79
C SER A 205 -13.39 -8.87 17.74
N ASP A 206 -14.50 -8.93 17.01
CA ASP A 206 -15.28 -10.16 16.87
C ASP A 206 -14.52 -11.26 16.12
N GLU A 207 -13.86 -10.93 15.02
CA GLU A 207 -13.06 -11.89 14.24
C GLU A 207 -11.87 -12.40 15.04
N LEU A 208 -11.14 -11.53 15.73
CA LEU A 208 -10.01 -11.93 16.56
C LEU A 208 -10.45 -12.81 17.73
N LEU A 209 -11.58 -12.52 18.38
CA LEU A 209 -12.13 -13.37 19.43
C LEU A 209 -12.51 -14.76 18.91
N ARG A 210 -13.04 -14.87 17.68
CA ARG A 210 -13.34 -16.17 17.06
C ARG A 210 -12.08 -16.98 16.83
N VAL A 211 -11.04 -16.34 16.26
CA VAL A 211 -9.76 -17.01 16.00
C VAL A 211 -9.12 -17.46 17.30
N ILE A 212 -8.98 -16.56 18.28
CA ILE A 212 -8.32 -16.86 19.56
C ILE A 212 -9.03 -18.00 20.31
N ARG A 213 -10.36 -18.08 20.27
CA ARG A 213 -11.11 -19.17 20.93
C ARG A 213 -10.92 -20.54 20.27
N GLN A 214 -10.45 -20.58 19.03
CA GLN A 214 -10.15 -21.82 18.30
C GLN A 214 -8.68 -22.24 18.48
N MET A 215 -7.86 -21.41 19.13
CA MET A 215 -6.45 -21.69 19.44
C MET A 215 -6.31 -22.53 20.71
#